data_AF-A0A4R4IAF7-F1
#
_entry.id   AF-A0A4R4IAF7-F1
#
_cell.length_a   1.000
_cell.length_b   1.000
_cell.length_c   1.000
_cell.angle_alpha   90.00
_cell.angle_beta   90.00
_cell.angle_gamma   90.00
#
_symmetry.space_group_name_H-M   'P 1'
#
loop_
_entity.id
_entity.type
_entity.pdbx_description
1 polymer ?
#
loop_
_entity_poly.entity_id
_entity_poly.type
_entity_poly.pdbx_seq_one_letter_code
_entity_poly.pdbx_strand_id
1 'polypeptide(L)'
;MTKSEGAARALPVQDARIYPRGGLDVLSRTEVARLRDASSGGMHELLRRCALAVLTSGSASDDPRAARDLYPDFDIQVTQQDRGVRIDLSNAPAAAFVDGEIIRGIAELLFSVVRDLAYMAIELGPEYASDLETTDGITNAVFGVLRNARILQPSEPNLVVCWGGHSISRDEYIYTKQVGYELGLRGLDICTGCGPGAMKGPMKGATIAHAKQRRTNTRYIGITEPGIIAAESPNPIVNHLVIMPDIEKRLEAFVRLGHGIIVFPGGVGTAEEILYLLGILLREENAELPFPLILSGPAIAAPYFEQIDRFIRLTLGDRAAERYEIIVGDPVAVARKMSQGIKRVREFRLAHRDSFFYNWQVDIPLAYQQPFVPTHEAMAALDLHRGRPAPDLAADLRRAFSGIVAGNVKEESMRRIEDFGPFRIHGDPEMMQALDALLRAFVEQRRMKISGDYRPCYQVVA
;
A
#
# COMPACT_ATOMS: atom_id res chain seq x y z
N MET A 1 -24.30 -38.27 -29.75
CA MET A 1 -24.03 -36.80 -29.70
C MET A 1 -23.38 -36.49 -28.38
N THR A 2 -22.05 -36.47 -28.38
CA THR A 2 -21.19 -36.23 -27.23
C THR A 2 -21.26 -34.76 -26.82
N LYS A 3 -21.59 -34.52 -25.55
CA LYS A 3 -21.48 -33.21 -24.92
C LYS A 3 -20.01 -32.85 -24.80
N SER A 4 -19.63 -31.74 -25.42
CA SER A 4 -18.35 -31.06 -25.26
C SER A 4 -18.32 -30.40 -23.88
N GLU A 5 -17.82 -31.11 -22.87
CA GLU A 5 -17.29 -30.47 -21.66
C GLU A 5 -16.02 -29.71 -22.05
N GLY A 6 -16.11 -28.39 -22.08
CA GLY A 6 -14.92 -27.54 -22.13
C GLY A 6 -14.23 -27.62 -20.78
N ALA A 7 -13.30 -28.55 -20.62
CA ALA A 7 -12.35 -28.54 -19.51
C ALA A 7 -11.65 -27.17 -19.52
N ALA A 8 -11.89 -26.35 -18.51
CA ALA A 8 -11.10 -25.16 -18.26
C ALA A 8 -9.64 -25.61 -18.20
N ARG A 9 -8.84 -25.21 -19.19
CA ARG A 9 -7.46 -25.65 -19.33
C ARG A 9 -6.72 -25.22 -18.06
N ALA A 10 -6.37 -26.17 -17.20
CA ALA A 10 -5.62 -25.89 -15.98
C ALA A 10 -4.39 -25.04 -16.34
N LEU A 11 -4.23 -23.89 -15.68
CA LEU A 11 -3.07 -23.04 -15.89
C LEU A 11 -1.81 -23.83 -15.53
N PRO A 12 -0.67 -23.58 -16.19
CA PRO A 12 0.56 -24.29 -15.89
C PRO A 12 1.00 -24.01 -14.45
N VAL A 13 1.35 -25.09 -13.76
CA VAL A 13 1.82 -25.08 -12.37
C VAL A 13 3.15 -25.79 -12.25
N GLN A 14 3.89 -25.49 -11.17
CA GLN A 14 5.17 -26.11 -10.88
C GLN A 14 5.38 -26.24 -9.36
N ASP A 15 5.93 -27.37 -8.94
CA ASP A 15 6.36 -27.59 -7.54
C ASP A 15 7.79 -27.07 -7.33
N ALA A 16 8.08 -26.60 -6.12
CA ALA A 16 9.40 -26.07 -5.80
C ALA A 16 9.78 -26.25 -4.33
N ARG A 17 11.09 -26.34 -4.08
CA ARG A 17 11.67 -26.25 -2.74
C ARG A 17 12.60 -25.06 -2.68
N ILE A 18 12.30 -24.12 -1.81
CA ILE A 18 13.00 -22.85 -1.69
C ILE A 18 13.72 -22.82 -0.35
N TYR A 19 15.00 -22.45 -0.41
CA TYR A 19 15.87 -22.28 0.75
C TYR A 19 16.22 -20.80 0.91
N PRO A 20 16.31 -20.29 2.14
CA PRO A 20 16.67 -18.91 2.41
C PRO A 20 18.10 -18.65 1.92
N ARG A 21 18.35 -17.42 1.48
CA ARG A 21 19.69 -16.94 1.14
C ARG A 21 19.93 -15.60 1.82
N GLY A 22 21.01 -15.51 2.60
CA GLY A 22 21.41 -14.30 3.34
C GLY A 22 21.13 -14.41 4.83
N GLY A 23 21.15 -13.27 5.54
CA GLY A 23 20.89 -13.23 6.98
C GLY A 23 19.40 -13.27 7.36
N LEU A 24 18.51 -13.39 6.38
CA LEU A 24 17.10 -13.65 6.61
C LEU A 24 16.98 -15.11 7.08
N ASP A 25 16.19 -15.34 8.12
CA ASP A 25 15.55 -16.64 8.36
C ASP A 25 16.33 -17.68 9.18
N VAL A 26 16.76 -17.26 10.38
CA VAL A 26 16.71 -18.18 11.53
C VAL A 26 15.40 -17.91 12.28
N LEU A 27 14.34 -18.61 11.89
CA LEU A 27 13.14 -18.71 12.73
C LEU A 27 13.38 -19.77 13.81
N SER A 28 12.93 -19.48 15.02
CA SER A 28 12.86 -20.41 16.14
C SER A 28 11.86 -21.54 15.88
N ARG A 29 11.98 -22.62 16.65
CA ARG A 29 11.00 -23.73 16.64
C ARG A 29 9.59 -23.24 16.96
N THR A 30 9.46 -22.25 17.85
CA THR A 30 8.18 -21.67 18.25
C THR A 30 7.54 -20.88 17.11
N GLU A 31 8.31 -20.09 16.37
CA GLU A 31 7.82 -19.34 15.19
C GLU A 31 7.30 -20.28 14.10
N VAL A 32 8.05 -21.33 13.78
CA VAL A 32 7.63 -22.32 12.78
C VAL A 32 6.42 -23.11 13.28
N ALA A 33 6.38 -23.48 14.57
CA ALA A 33 5.24 -24.18 15.15
C ALA A 33 3.98 -23.31 15.14
N ARG A 34 4.05 -22.01 15.45
CA ARG A 34 2.87 -21.12 15.36
C ARG A 34 2.34 -21.00 13.93
N LEU A 35 3.22 -20.96 12.92
CA LEU A 35 2.79 -20.99 11.52
C LEU A 35 2.10 -22.32 11.14
N ARG A 36 2.61 -23.44 11.64
CA ARG A 36 2.12 -24.79 11.31
C ARG A 36 0.86 -25.18 12.08
N ASP A 37 0.84 -24.98 13.39
CA ASP A 37 -0.25 -25.39 14.29
C ASP A 37 -1.51 -24.53 14.08
N ALA A 38 -1.37 -23.38 13.43
CA ALA A 38 -2.47 -22.51 13.05
C ALA A 38 -3.20 -22.94 11.75
N SER A 39 -3.01 -24.17 11.29
CA SER A 39 -3.92 -24.83 10.34
C SER A 39 -5.35 -25.00 10.88
N SER A 40 -5.55 -24.91 12.19
CA SER A 40 -6.87 -24.82 12.84
C SER A 40 -7.35 -23.37 13.09
N GLY A 41 -6.46 -22.38 12.98
CA GLY A 41 -6.70 -20.96 13.34
C GLY A 41 -6.65 -19.97 12.17
N GLY A 42 -6.67 -20.44 10.92
CA GLY A 42 -6.74 -19.59 9.72
C GLY A 42 -5.42 -18.98 9.22
N MET A 43 -4.31 -19.11 9.98
CA MET A 43 -3.00 -18.57 9.57
C MET A 43 -2.43 -19.28 8.34
N HIS A 44 -2.67 -20.58 8.18
CA HIS A 44 -2.26 -21.31 6.98
C HIS A 44 -2.93 -20.74 5.72
N GLU A 45 -4.23 -20.47 5.79
CA GLU A 45 -4.96 -19.85 4.67
C GLU A 45 -4.49 -18.42 4.42
N LEU A 46 -4.17 -17.66 5.47
CA LEU A 46 -3.57 -16.33 5.33
C LEU A 46 -2.21 -16.38 4.63
N LEU A 47 -1.34 -17.31 5.03
CA LEU A 47 -0.05 -17.55 4.40
C LEU A 47 -0.21 -17.97 2.95
N ARG A 48 -1.10 -18.91 2.67
CA ARG A 48 -1.44 -19.37 1.32
C ARG A 48 -1.92 -18.22 0.45
N ARG A 49 -2.84 -17.37 0.94
CA ARG A 49 -3.34 -16.21 0.20
C ARG A 49 -2.24 -15.20 -0.11
N CYS A 50 -1.44 -14.81 0.89
CA CYS A 50 -0.35 -13.87 0.70
C CYS A 50 0.75 -14.41 -0.23
N ALA A 51 1.11 -15.70 -0.11
CA ALA A 51 2.08 -16.35 -0.98
C ALA A 51 1.58 -16.43 -2.43
N LEU A 52 0.31 -16.80 -2.62
CA LEU A 52 -0.30 -16.86 -3.95
C LEU A 52 -0.34 -15.48 -4.62
N ALA A 53 -0.61 -14.42 -3.86
CA ALA A 53 -0.56 -13.05 -4.35
C ALA A 53 0.84 -12.66 -4.85
N VAL A 54 1.90 -13.05 -4.13
CA VAL A 54 3.30 -12.84 -4.55
C VAL A 54 3.64 -13.65 -5.81
N LEU A 55 3.19 -14.90 -5.90
CA LEU A 55 3.46 -15.79 -7.04
C LEU A 55 2.71 -15.40 -8.32
N THR A 56 1.57 -14.70 -8.19
CA THR A 56 0.76 -14.22 -9.31
C THR A 56 1.05 -12.77 -9.70
N SER A 57 2.17 -12.22 -9.23
CA SER A 57 2.60 -10.86 -9.55
C SER A 57 2.66 -10.62 -11.06
N GLY A 58 1.97 -9.57 -11.52
CA GLY A 58 1.88 -9.23 -12.94
C GLY A 58 0.66 -9.81 -13.66
N SER A 59 -0.25 -10.48 -12.93
CA SER A 59 -1.60 -10.75 -13.43
C SER A 59 -2.32 -9.43 -13.79
N ALA A 60 -3.24 -9.51 -14.76
CA ALA A 60 -4.02 -8.35 -15.22
C ALA A 60 -5.36 -8.17 -14.47
N SER A 61 -5.51 -8.84 -13.32
CA SER A 61 -6.73 -8.82 -12.51
C SER A 61 -6.49 -8.12 -11.19
N ASP A 62 -7.43 -7.28 -10.78
CA ASP A 62 -7.53 -6.68 -9.45
C ASP A 62 -8.66 -7.29 -8.60
N ASP A 63 -9.35 -8.34 -9.08
CA ASP A 63 -10.25 -9.15 -8.25
C ASP A 63 -9.40 -10.07 -7.33
N PRO A 64 -9.47 -9.91 -5.99
CA PRO A 64 -8.71 -10.71 -5.04
C PRO A 64 -9.03 -12.21 -5.11
N ARG A 65 -10.21 -12.59 -5.63
CA ARG A 65 -10.67 -13.99 -5.74
C ARG A 65 -10.07 -14.68 -6.97
N ALA A 66 -9.73 -13.93 -8.01
CA ALA A 66 -9.33 -14.48 -9.30
C ALA A 66 -8.11 -15.41 -9.20
N ALA A 67 -7.09 -15.04 -8.41
CA ALA A 67 -5.92 -15.89 -8.23
C ALA A 67 -6.27 -17.22 -7.54
N ARG A 68 -7.15 -17.18 -6.53
CA ARG A 68 -7.60 -18.38 -5.81
C ARG A 68 -8.39 -19.31 -6.72
N ASP A 69 -9.29 -18.76 -7.53
CA ASP A 69 -10.13 -19.54 -8.44
C ASP A 69 -9.32 -20.19 -9.57
N LEU A 70 -8.23 -19.54 -9.99
CA LEU A 70 -7.29 -20.05 -10.99
C LEU A 70 -6.34 -21.13 -10.45
N TYR A 71 -6.03 -21.09 -9.16
CA TYR A 71 -5.09 -21.99 -8.50
C TYR A 71 -5.68 -22.59 -7.21
N PRO A 72 -6.79 -23.36 -7.30
CA PRO A 72 -7.46 -23.92 -6.11
C PRO A 72 -6.55 -24.90 -5.36
N ASP A 73 -5.71 -25.66 -6.07
CA ASP A 73 -4.83 -26.69 -5.51
C ASP A 73 -3.44 -26.18 -5.10
N PHE A 74 -3.18 -24.87 -5.21
CA PHE A 74 -1.94 -24.28 -4.71
C PHE A 74 -1.85 -24.46 -3.20
N ASP A 75 -0.68 -24.87 -2.70
CA ASP A 75 -0.40 -24.92 -1.27
C ASP A 75 1.07 -24.58 -0.97
N ILE A 76 1.31 -24.14 0.25
CA ILE A 76 2.63 -23.72 0.75
C ILE A 76 2.87 -24.31 2.13
N GLN A 77 4.02 -24.94 2.33
CA GLN A 77 4.42 -25.48 3.62
C GLN A 77 5.74 -24.89 4.08
N VAL A 78 5.81 -24.52 5.35
CA VAL A 78 7.02 -23.99 5.98
C VAL A 78 7.53 -25.04 6.95
N THR A 79 8.75 -25.51 6.72
CA THR A 79 9.40 -26.51 7.58
C THR A 79 10.72 -25.99 8.12
N GLN A 80 11.06 -26.37 9.35
CA GLN A 80 12.39 -26.09 9.90
C GLN A 80 13.34 -27.23 9.54
N GLN A 81 14.57 -26.88 9.17
CA GLN A 81 15.68 -27.77 8.87
C GLN A 81 16.91 -27.31 9.69
N ASP A 82 17.94 -28.15 9.78
CA ASP A 82 19.17 -27.83 10.53
C ASP A 82 19.87 -26.55 10.06
N ARG A 83 19.65 -26.15 8.80
CA ARG A 83 20.24 -24.95 8.18
C ARG A 83 19.29 -23.75 8.08
N GLY A 84 18.13 -23.81 8.76
CA GLY A 84 17.13 -22.74 8.75
C GLY A 84 15.77 -23.18 8.23
N VAL A 85 14.99 -22.24 7.74
CA VAL A 85 13.63 -22.49 7.22
C VAL A 85 13.70 -23.05 5.80
N ARG A 86 12.73 -23.86 5.39
CA ARG A 86 12.48 -24.26 4.00
C ARG A 86 11.03 -24.01 3.66
N ILE A 87 10.79 -23.46 2.47
CA ILE A 87 9.45 -23.30 1.89
C ILE A 87 9.27 -24.35 0.81
N ASP A 88 8.26 -25.21 0.96
CA ASP A 88 7.82 -26.16 -0.06
C ASP A 88 6.56 -25.60 -0.72
N LEU A 89 6.56 -25.50 -2.05
CA LEU A 89 5.42 -25.05 -2.85
C LEU A 89 4.89 -26.23 -3.65
N SER A 90 3.57 -26.42 -3.63
CA SER A 90 2.87 -27.38 -4.49
C SER A 90 1.87 -26.66 -5.39
N ASN A 91 1.83 -27.05 -6.66
CA ASN A 91 0.98 -26.44 -7.70
C ASN A 91 1.13 -24.90 -7.80
N ALA A 92 2.35 -24.38 -7.64
CA ALA A 92 2.59 -22.94 -7.72
C ALA A 92 2.42 -22.42 -9.15
N PRO A 93 1.94 -21.17 -9.36
CA PRO A 93 1.84 -20.56 -10.68
C PRO A 93 3.17 -20.63 -11.45
N ALA A 94 3.19 -21.28 -12.62
CA ALA A 94 4.43 -21.43 -13.42
C ALA A 94 5.01 -20.09 -13.89
N ALA A 95 4.21 -19.01 -13.91
CA ALA A 95 4.66 -17.65 -14.25
C ALA A 95 5.70 -17.09 -13.25
N ALA A 96 5.80 -17.67 -12.05
CA ALA A 96 6.82 -17.31 -11.06
C ALA A 96 8.20 -17.93 -11.35
N PHE A 97 8.31 -18.78 -12.38
CA PHE A 97 9.50 -19.56 -12.73
C PHE A 97 10.06 -19.17 -14.09
N VAL A 98 11.37 -19.30 -14.24
CA VAL A 98 12.10 -19.18 -15.50
C VAL A 98 12.96 -20.42 -15.65
N ASP A 99 12.71 -21.20 -16.71
CA ASP A 99 13.40 -22.47 -16.99
C ASP A 99 13.39 -23.46 -15.81
N GLY A 100 12.27 -23.50 -15.08
CA GLY A 100 12.09 -24.37 -13.91
C GLY A 100 12.65 -23.81 -12.60
N GLU A 101 13.34 -22.67 -12.61
CA GLU A 101 13.88 -22.03 -11.41
C GLU A 101 13.01 -20.84 -10.99
N ILE A 102 12.67 -20.74 -9.70
CA ILE A 102 11.86 -19.63 -9.22
C ILE A 102 12.63 -18.30 -9.38
N ILE A 103 11.95 -17.25 -9.82
CA ILE A 103 12.53 -15.92 -9.89
C ILE A 103 13.01 -15.53 -8.49
N ARG A 104 14.30 -15.18 -8.39
CA ARG A 104 14.94 -14.89 -7.10
C ARG A 104 14.20 -13.83 -6.27
N GLY A 105 13.76 -12.74 -6.89
CA GLY A 105 12.98 -11.71 -6.20
C GLY A 105 11.70 -12.26 -5.60
N ILE A 106 10.98 -13.14 -6.31
CA ILE A 106 9.76 -13.79 -5.80
C ILE A 106 10.09 -14.66 -4.58
N ALA A 107 11.18 -15.44 -4.62
CA ALA A 107 11.61 -16.23 -3.46
C ALA A 107 11.90 -15.36 -2.22
N GLU A 108 12.61 -14.23 -2.39
CA GLU A 108 12.89 -13.28 -1.29
C GLU A 108 11.60 -12.63 -0.74
N LEU A 109 10.63 -12.35 -1.60
CA LEU A 109 9.31 -11.86 -1.18
C LEU A 109 8.51 -12.91 -0.41
N LEU A 110 8.57 -14.19 -0.80
CA LEU A 110 7.91 -15.28 -0.05
C LEU A 110 8.47 -15.43 1.36
N PHE A 111 9.80 -15.32 1.54
CA PHE A 111 10.37 -15.31 2.89
C PHE A 111 9.96 -14.08 3.69
N SER A 112 9.80 -12.92 3.05
CA SER A 112 9.26 -11.72 3.72
C SER A 112 7.82 -11.93 4.21
N VAL A 113 6.98 -12.61 3.42
CA VAL A 113 5.62 -13.01 3.82
C VAL A 113 5.68 -13.90 5.08
N VAL A 114 6.49 -14.96 5.06
CA VAL A 114 6.63 -15.89 6.19
C VAL A 114 7.12 -15.17 7.44
N ARG A 115 8.15 -14.33 7.32
CA ARG A 115 8.73 -13.54 8.41
C ARG A 115 7.67 -12.66 9.08
N ASP A 116 6.95 -11.88 8.29
CA ASP A 116 6.02 -10.89 8.83
C ASP A 116 4.78 -11.55 9.43
N LEU A 117 4.22 -12.58 8.79
CA LEU A 117 3.10 -13.33 9.35
C LEU A 117 3.47 -14.04 10.67
N ALA A 118 4.67 -14.64 10.75
CA ALA A 118 5.15 -15.26 11.98
C ALA A 118 5.31 -14.23 13.11
N TYR A 119 5.91 -13.07 12.80
CA TYR A 119 6.09 -11.99 13.76
C TYR A 119 4.74 -11.47 14.29
N MET A 120 3.79 -11.19 13.40
CA MET A 120 2.45 -10.73 13.78
C MET A 120 1.70 -11.78 14.62
N ALA A 121 1.81 -13.06 14.29
CA ALA A 121 1.18 -14.14 15.05
C ALA A 121 1.72 -14.29 16.48
N ILE A 122 2.94 -13.80 16.75
CA ILE A 122 3.59 -13.87 18.05
C ILE A 122 3.41 -12.57 18.82
N GLU A 123 3.85 -11.47 18.23
CA GLU A 123 4.03 -10.18 18.90
C GLU A 123 2.79 -9.30 18.83
N LEU A 124 1.84 -9.60 17.92
CA LEU A 124 0.59 -8.86 17.75
C LEU A 124 -0.64 -9.78 17.89
N GLY A 125 -0.44 -10.95 18.50
CA GLY A 125 -1.52 -11.89 18.78
C GLY A 125 -2.48 -11.39 19.88
N PRO A 126 -3.50 -12.17 20.24
CA PRO A 126 -4.51 -11.79 21.24
C PRO A 126 -3.93 -11.37 22.60
N GLU A 127 -2.75 -11.90 22.97
CA GLU A 127 -2.02 -11.57 24.20
C GLU A 127 -1.54 -10.10 24.25
N TYR A 128 -1.36 -9.44 23.09
CA TYR A 128 -0.88 -8.06 22.96
C TYR A 128 -1.96 -7.10 22.45
N ALA A 129 -3.22 -7.55 22.39
CA ALA A 129 -4.32 -6.77 21.82
C ALA A 129 -4.53 -5.43 22.55
N SER A 130 -4.31 -5.39 23.87
CA SER A 130 -4.43 -4.16 24.67
C SER A 130 -3.44 -3.07 24.27
N ASP A 131 -2.25 -3.45 23.81
CA ASP A 131 -1.24 -2.48 23.38
C ASP A 131 -1.71 -1.76 22.10
N LEU A 132 -2.56 -2.40 21.30
CA LEU A 132 -3.12 -1.85 20.06
C LEU A 132 -4.35 -0.94 20.30
N GLU A 133 -4.72 -0.66 21.55
CA GLU A 133 -5.79 0.28 21.88
C GLU A 133 -5.30 1.73 22.10
N THR A 134 -3.99 1.93 22.19
CA THR A 134 -3.37 3.24 22.47
C THR A 134 -2.48 3.72 21.31
N THR A 135 -2.33 5.04 21.17
CA THR A 135 -1.48 5.63 20.13
C THR A 135 -0.02 5.18 20.25
N ASP A 136 0.52 5.15 21.46
CA ASP A 136 1.91 4.74 21.70
C ASP A 136 2.12 3.27 21.39
N GLY A 137 1.20 2.39 21.82
CA GLY A 137 1.34 0.97 21.58
C GLY A 137 1.18 0.60 20.10
N ILE A 138 0.26 1.25 19.36
CA ILE A 138 0.17 1.08 17.89
C ILE A 138 1.44 1.57 17.20
N THR A 139 1.94 2.76 17.56
CA THR A 139 3.18 3.31 16.96
C THR A 139 4.38 2.38 17.21
N ASN A 140 4.49 1.82 18.43
CA ASN A 140 5.54 0.87 18.78
C ASN A 140 5.39 -0.46 18.03
N ALA A 141 4.16 -0.94 17.81
CA ALA A 141 3.90 -2.13 16.99
C ALA A 141 4.34 -1.91 15.53
N VAL A 142 4.01 -0.77 14.92
CA VAL A 142 4.47 -0.40 13.56
C VAL A 142 6.00 -0.37 13.50
N PHE A 143 6.64 0.27 14.48
CA PHE A 143 8.10 0.28 14.60
C PHE A 143 8.68 -1.13 14.74
N GLY A 144 8.07 -1.99 15.57
CA GLY A 144 8.47 -3.38 15.81
C GLY A 144 8.48 -4.22 14.53
N VAL A 145 7.39 -4.15 13.75
CA VAL A 145 7.28 -4.83 12.45
C VAL A 145 8.37 -4.35 11.49
N LEU A 146 8.55 -3.03 11.35
CA LEU A 146 9.57 -2.45 10.47
C LEU A 146 11.00 -2.79 10.87
N ARG A 147 11.27 -2.85 12.19
CA ARG A 147 12.55 -3.27 12.74
C ARG A 147 12.81 -4.74 12.44
N ASN A 148 11.82 -5.61 12.66
CA ASN A 148 11.91 -7.04 12.36
C ASN A 148 12.16 -7.29 10.87
N ALA A 149 11.51 -6.50 10.01
CA ALA A 149 11.72 -6.51 8.57
C ALA A 149 13.04 -5.87 8.10
N ARG A 150 13.87 -5.37 9.03
CA ARG A 150 15.18 -4.73 8.77
C ARG A 150 15.10 -3.52 7.84
N ILE A 151 13.97 -2.83 7.87
CA ILE A 151 13.74 -1.59 7.11
C ILE A 151 14.39 -0.40 7.80
N LEU A 152 14.47 -0.43 9.13
CA LEU A 152 15.02 0.68 9.90
C LEU A 152 16.55 0.63 9.84
N GLN A 153 17.14 1.44 8.95
CA GLN A 153 18.58 1.51 8.73
C GLN A 153 19.12 2.87 9.15
N PRO A 154 20.16 2.95 10.01
CA PRO A 154 20.75 4.22 10.44
C PRO A 154 21.54 4.88 9.29
N SER A 155 20.80 5.55 8.41
CA SER A 155 21.30 6.15 7.18
C SER A 155 20.73 7.56 7.00
N GLU A 156 21.38 8.34 6.13
CA GLU A 156 20.90 9.68 5.78
C GLU A 156 19.51 9.63 5.10
N PRO A 157 18.63 10.62 5.37
CA PRO A 157 17.31 10.71 4.73
C PRO A 157 17.37 10.62 3.21
N ASN A 158 16.81 9.56 2.63
CA ASN A 158 16.80 9.38 1.18
C ASN A 158 15.56 8.65 0.62
N LEU A 159 14.64 8.22 1.48
CA LEU A 159 13.47 7.45 1.09
C LEU A 159 12.29 8.34 0.68
N VAL A 160 11.85 8.19 -0.57
CA VAL A 160 10.65 8.86 -1.12
C VAL A 160 9.52 7.84 -1.24
N VAL A 161 8.40 8.12 -0.60
CA VAL A 161 7.17 7.35 -0.76
C VAL A 161 6.46 7.83 -2.02
N CYS A 162 6.05 6.90 -2.88
CA CYS A 162 5.33 7.17 -4.12
C CYS A 162 3.94 6.49 -4.05
N TRP A 163 2.91 7.31 -4.04
CA TRP A 163 1.50 6.92 -4.06
C TRP A 163 0.89 7.17 -5.44
N GLY A 164 -0.16 6.44 -5.78
CA GLY A 164 -0.88 6.60 -7.05
C GLY A 164 -1.64 5.35 -7.46
N GLY A 165 -2.38 5.44 -8.57
CA GLY A 165 -3.31 4.40 -8.97
C GLY A 165 -2.67 3.07 -9.36
N HIS A 166 -3.36 1.97 -9.03
CA HIS A 166 -3.09 0.64 -9.55
C HIS A 166 -3.47 0.53 -11.04
N SER A 167 -4.57 1.20 -11.43
CA SER A 167 -5.04 1.37 -12.82
C SER A 167 -4.81 2.80 -13.30
N ILE A 168 -3.85 2.96 -14.22
CA ILE A 168 -3.46 4.25 -14.81
C ILE A 168 -3.21 4.12 -16.30
N SER A 169 -3.31 5.24 -17.02
CA SER A 169 -3.02 5.31 -18.46
C SER A 169 -1.55 5.03 -18.77
N ARG A 170 -1.25 4.75 -20.04
CA ARG A 170 0.13 4.53 -20.48
C ARG A 170 1.01 5.77 -20.27
N ASP A 171 0.47 6.96 -20.52
CA ASP A 171 1.20 8.22 -20.37
C ASP A 171 1.53 8.52 -18.91
N GLU A 172 0.57 8.31 -18.00
CA GLU A 172 0.81 8.38 -16.55
C GLU A 172 1.87 7.35 -16.13
N TYR A 173 1.79 6.10 -16.62
CA TYR A 173 2.79 5.08 -16.30
C TYR A 173 4.19 5.45 -16.79
N ILE A 174 4.32 6.04 -17.99
CA ILE A 174 5.60 6.53 -18.50
C ILE A 174 6.12 7.67 -17.63
N TYR A 175 5.26 8.61 -17.26
CA TYR A 175 5.62 9.73 -16.40
C TYR A 175 6.11 9.28 -15.02
N THR A 176 5.44 8.32 -14.37
CA THR A 176 5.90 7.77 -13.08
C THR A 176 7.30 7.15 -13.16
N LYS A 177 7.63 6.47 -14.28
CA LYS A 177 8.99 5.97 -14.55
C LYS A 177 10.00 7.11 -14.74
N GLN A 178 9.62 8.19 -15.42
CA GLN A 178 10.50 9.35 -15.61
C GLN A 178 10.80 10.04 -14.27
N VAL A 179 9.79 10.23 -13.42
CA VAL A 179 9.99 10.74 -12.06
C VAL A 179 10.90 9.80 -11.26
N GLY A 180 10.63 8.49 -11.25
CA GLY A 180 11.48 7.50 -10.59
C GLY A 180 12.93 7.52 -11.07
N TYR A 181 13.14 7.67 -12.38
CA TYR A 181 14.47 7.83 -12.96
C TYR A 181 15.17 9.09 -12.45
N GLU A 182 14.48 10.23 -12.40
CA GLU A 182 15.04 11.48 -11.88
C GLU A 182 15.36 11.41 -10.37
N LEU A 183 14.53 10.71 -9.58
CA LEU A 183 14.80 10.43 -8.17
C LEU A 183 16.06 9.56 -8.02
N GLY A 184 16.16 8.49 -8.80
CA GLY A 184 17.31 7.59 -8.76
C GLY A 184 18.62 8.28 -9.18
N LEU A 185 18.58 9.23 -10.12
CA LEU A 185 19.77 10.01 -10.50
C LEU A 185 20.30 10.87 -9.34
N ARG A 186 19.45 11.19 -8.36
CA ARG A 186 19.80 11.93 -7.14
C ARG A 186 20.09 11.01 -5.95
N GLY A 187 20.14 9.70 -6.17
CA GLY A 187 20.44 8.71 -5.13
C GLY A 187 19.31 8.47 -4.13
N LEU A 188 18.09 8.88 -4.45
CA LEU A 188 16.91 8.66 -3.63
C LEU A 188 16.35 7.25 -3.82
N ASP A 189 15.95 6.63 -2.73
CA ASP A 189 15.30 5.32 -2.67
C ASP A 189 13.77 5.45 -2.75
N ILE A 190 13.07 4.35 -3.05
CA ILE A 190 11.64 4.39 -3.36
C ILE A 190 10.87 3.45 -2.41
N CYS A 191 9.78 3.97 -1.84
CA CYS A 191 8.78 3.20 -1.10
C CYS A 191 7.41 3.31 -1.79
N THR A 192 6.64 2.22 -1.87
CA THR A 192 5.30 2.19 -2.51
C THR A 192 4.38 1.16 -1.84
N GLY A 193 3.13 1.10 -2.29
CA GLY A 193 2.16 0.04 -2.00
C GLY A 193 2.40 -1.32 -2.68
N CYS A 194 3.54 -1.53 -3.35
CA CYS A 194 3.94 -2.75 -4.08
C CYS A 194 3.19 -3.10 -5.39
N GLY A 195 1.96 -2.60 -5.57
CA GLY A 195 1.07 -3.01 -6.65
C GLY A 195 1.46 -2.57 -8.07
N PRO A 196 0.53 -2.69 -9.05
CA PRO A 196 0.78 -2.29 -10.44
C PRO A 196 0.74 -0.76 -10.61
N GLY A 197 0.71 -0.29 -11.86
CA GLY A 197 0.57 1.14 -12.17
C GLY A 197 1.65 2.02 -11.55
N ALA A 198 1.23 3.05 -10.82
CA ALA A 198 2.08 4.05 -10.19
C ALA A 198 2.91 3.49 -9.03
N MET A 199 2.55 2.34 -8.47
CA MET A 199 3.34 1.66 -7.43
C MET A 199 4.50 0.85 -8.01
N LYS A 200 4.53 0.62 -9.34
CA LYS A 200 5.61 -0.11 -10.04
C LYS A 200 6.51 0.79 -10.88
N GLY A 201 5.93 1.83 -11.50
CA GLY A 201 6.63 2.70 -12.43
C GLY A 201 7.89 3.37 -11.85
N PRO A 202 7.80 4.06 -10.69
CA PRO A 202 8.92 4.76 -10.09
C PRO A 202 10.12 3.86 -9.81
N MET A 203 9.90 2.65 -9.29
CA MET A 203 10.97 1.68 -9.04
C MET A 203 11.70 1.29 -10.33
N LYS A 204 10.97 1.02 -11.43
CA LYS A 204 11.60 0.70 -12.73
C LYS A 204 12.46 1.84 -13.25
N GLY A 205 12.01 3.08 -13.10
CA GLY A 205 12.79 4.26 -13.46
C GLY A 205 14.06 4.37 -12.61
N ALA A 206 13.89 4.26 -11.29
CA ALA A 206 14.97 4.37 -10.32
C ALA A 206 16.05 3.31 -10.53
N THR A 207 15.70 2.08 -10.90
CA THR A 207 16.67 1.00 -11.17
C THR A 207 17.67 1.37 -12.27
N ILE A 208 17.19 1.96 -13.36
CA ILE A 208 18.08 2.38 -14.45
C ILE A 208 18.98 3.53 -14.00
N ALA A 209 18.43 4.48 -13.25
CA ALA A 209 19.17 5.64 -12.78
C ALA A 209 20.20 5.29 -11.69
N HIS A 210 19.85 4.43 -10.74
CA HIS A 210 20.77 3.92 -9.71
C HIS A 210 21.93 3.16 -10.35
N ALA A 211 21.68 2.36 -11.39
CA ALA A 211 22.74 1.70 -12.16
C ALA A 211 23.70 2.72 -12.83
N LYS A 212 23.17 3.84 -13.38
CA LYS A 212 23.99 4.94 -13.90
C LYS A 212 24.82 5.61 -12.82
N GLN A 213 24.26 5.77 -11.61
CA GLN A 213 24.93 6.32 -10.44
C GLN A 213 25.82 5.30 -9.71
N ARG A 214 25.98 4.08 -10.24
CA ARG A 214 26.77 3.00 -9.64
C ARG A 214 26.35 2.66 -8.20
N ARG A 215 25.07 2.86 -7.88
CA ARG A 215 24.50 2.48 -6.57
C ARG A 215 24.18 0.99 -6.60
N THR A 216 24.81 0.24 -5.71
CA THR A 216 24.62 -1.21 -5.58
C THR A 216 23.68 -1.59 -4.43
N ASN A 217 23.54 -0.73 -3.43
CA ASN A 217 22.61 -0.90 -2.32
C ASN A 217 21.43 0.06 -2.49
N THR A 218 20.40 -0.39 -3.21
CA THR A 218 19.19 0.38 -3.51
C THR A 218 18.04 -0.18 -2.69
N ARG A 219 17.16 0.69 -2.18
CA ARG A 219 16.01 0.26 -1.39
C ARG A 219 14.73 0.51 -2.15
N TYR A 220 14.09 -0.57 -2.57
CA TYR A 220 12.76 -0.59 -3.18
C TYR A 220 11.81 -1.28 -2.22
N ILE A 221 11.21 -0.46 -1.37
CA ILE A 221 10.38 -0.90 -0.26
C ILE A 221 8.94 -1.00 -0.71
N GLY A 222 8.36 -2.17 -0.55
CA GLY A 222 6.94 -2.40 -0.72
C GLY A 222 6.30 -2.58 0.66
N ILE A 223 5.25 -1.82 0.96
CA ILE A 223 4.44 -2.01 2.17
C ILE A 223 3.02 -2.37 1.74
N THR A 224 2.56 -3.55 2.15
CA THR A 224 1.22 -4.07 1.87
C THR A 224 0.57 -4.53 3.17
N GLU A 225 -0.69 -4.97 3.11
CA GLU A 225 -1.40 -5.66 4.19
C GLU A 225 -2.22 -6.84 3.62
N PRO A 226 -2.67 -7.80 4.44
CA PRO A 226 -3.29 -9.03 3.93
C PRO A 226 -4.62 -8.86 3.20
N GLY A 227 -5.35 -7.77 3.44
CA GLY A 227 -6.64 -7.47 2.80
C GLY A 227 -6.51 -6.98 1.36
N ILE A 228 -5.37 -6.39 0.99
CA ILE A 228 -5.15 -5.74 -0.31
C ILE A 228 -4.10 -6.47 -1.16
N ILE A 229 -3.20 -7.26 -0.55
CA ILE A 229 -2.06 -7.88 -1.25
C ILE A 229 -2.47 -8.69 -2.49
N ALA A 230 -3.64 -9.34 -2.48
CA ALA A 230 -4.15 -10.14 -3.60
C ALA A 230 -4.63 -9.27 -4.78
N ALA A 231 -5.15 -8.07 -4.52
CA ALA A 231 -5.56 -7.12 -5.55
C ALA A 231 -4.38 -6.26 -6.06
N GLU A 232 -3.41 -5.99 -5.18
CA GLU A 232 -2.23 -5.17 -5.45
C GLU A 232 -0.92 -5.97 -5.23
N SER A 233 -0.80 -7.09 -5.95
CA SER A 233 0.33 -8.03 -5.80
C SER A 233 1.71 -7.36 -5.91
N PRO A 234 2.65 -7.66 -4.99
CA PRO A 234 3.98 -7.07 -5.01
C PRO A 234 4.76 -7.37 -6.28
N ASN A 235 5.30 -6.34 -6.94
CA ASN A 235 6.18 -6.54 -8.10
C ASN A 235 7.55 -7.13 -7.70
N PRO A 236 8.16 -8.07 -8.47
CA PRO A 236 9.46 -8.67 -8.11
C PRO A 236 10.67 -7.70 -8.14
N ILE A 237 10.47 -6.44 -8.53
CA ILE A 237 11.50 -5.39 -8.38
C ILE A 237 11.58 -4.87 -6.93
N VAL A 238 10.53 -5.07 -6.12
CA VAL A 238 10.56 -4.83 -4.69
C VAL A 238 11.61 -5.75 -4.10
N ASN A 239 12.58 -5.19 -3.38
CA ASN A 239 13.64 -5.95 -2.72
C ASN A 239 13.55 -5.90 -1.18
N HIS A 240 12.59 -5.14 -0.66
CA HIS A 240 12.21 -5.11 0.75
C HIS A 240 10.69 -5.08 0.85
N LEU A 241 10.06 -6.25 1.09
CA LEU A 241 8.62 -6.32 1.35
C LEU A 241 8.35 -6.29 2.84
N VAL A 242 7.31 -5.57 3.23
CA VAL A 242 6.72 -5.57 4.56
C VAL A 242 5.23 -5.81 4.47
N ILE A 243 4.72 -6.74 5.26
CA ILE A 243 3.28 -6.93 5.47
C ILE A 243 2.89 -6.34 6.82
N MET A 244 2.12 -5.26 6.77
CA MET A 244 1.50 -4.66 7.95
C MET A 244 0.20 -5.38 8.30
N PRO A 245 -0.26 -5.33 9.57
CA PRO A 245 -1.47 -6.06 9.99
C PRO A 245 -2.75 -5.58 9.31
N ASP A 246 -2.84 -4.27 9.04
CA ASP A 246 -4.02 -3.59 8.52
C ASP A 246 -3.64 -2.32 7.73
N ILE A 247 -4.66 -1.66 7.16
CA ILE A 247 -4.50 -0.47 6.32
C ILE A 247 -3.96 0.70 7.13
N GLU A 248 -4.46 0.92 8.34
CA GLU A 248 -4.06 2.05 9.16
C GLU A 248 -2.59 1.97 9.58
N LYS A 249 -2.12 0.77 9.99
CA LYS A 249 -0.69 0.54 10.28
C LYS A 249 0.17 0.63 9.03
N ARG A 250 -0.34 0.25 7.86
CA ARG A 250 0.31 0.50 6.55
C ARG A 250 0.44 2.01 6.28
N LEU A 251 -0.61 2.79 6.49
CA LEU A 251 -0.60 4.23 6.29
C LEU A 251 0.37 4.92 7.26
N GLU A 252 0.36 4.53 8.54
CA GLU A 252 1.31 5.04 9.52
C GLU A 252 2.76 4.70 9.12
N ALA A 253 3.03 3.47 8.68
CA ALA A 253 4.36 3.06 8.23
C ALA A 253 4.90 3.95 7.10
N PHE A 254 4.05 4.35 6.13
CA PHE A 254 4.46 5.28 5.07
C PHE A 254 4.87 6.65 5.62
N VAL A 255 4.06 7.23 6.52
CA VAL A 255 4.31 8.57 7.07
C VAL A 255 5.53 8.57 8.00
N ARG A 256 5.75 7.49 8.74
CA ARG A 256 6.89 7.34 9.64
C ARG A 256 8.20 7.11 8.89
N LEU A 257 8.20 6.37 7.77
CA LEU A 257 9.40 6.05 6.99
C LEU A 257 9.74 7.10 5.93
N GLY A 258 8.72 7.72 5.32
CA GLY A 258 8.90 8.65 4.22
C GLY A 258 9.56 9.95 4.67
N HIS A 259 10.61 10.36 3.96
CA HIS A 259 11.17 11.71 4.10
C HIS A 259 10.49 12.71 3.16
N GLY A 260 9.56 12.21 2.36
CA GLY A 260 8.78 12.96 1.41
C GLY A 260 7.87 12.04 0.62
N ILE A 261 6.75 12.59 0.16
CA ILE A 261 5.71 11.86 -0.55
C ILE A 261 5.48 12.51 -1.91
N ILE A 262 5.47 11.68 -2.96
CA ILE A 262 4.99 12.04 -4.28
C ILE A 262 3.69 11.30 -4.54
N VAL A 263 2.66 12.01 -4.97
CA VAL A 263 1.36 11.45 -5.30
C VAL A 263 1.10 11.62 -6.80
N PHE A 264 1.00 10.49 -7.49
CA PHE A 264 0.58 10.42 -8.89
C PHE A 264 -0.94 10.29 -9.01
N PRO A 265 -1.52 10.48 -10.21
CA PRO A 265 -2.94 10.24 -10.40
C PRO A 265 -3.34 8.82 -10.00
N GLY A 266 -4.47 8.72 -9.30
CA GLY A 266 -5.01 7.46 -8.80
C GLY A 266 -6.49 7.55 -8.47
N GLY A 267 -7.03 6.43 -8.00
CA GLY A 267 -8.44 6.30 -7.62
C GLY A 267 -8.65 6.55 -6.13
N VAL A 268 -9.61 5.81 -5.56
CA VAL A 268 -10.05 5.96 -4.17
C VAL A 268 -8.96 5.65 -3.14
N GLY A 269 -8.08 4.67 -3.37
CA GLY A 269 -6.98 4.38 -2.45
C GLY A 269 -5.96 5.52 -2.37
N THR A 270 -5.67 6.17 -3.49
CA THR A 270 -4.80 7.35 -3.52
C THR A 270 -5.45 8.56 -2.84
N ALA A 271 -6.78 8.73 -2.98
CA ALA A 271 -7.51 9.77 -2.27
C ALA A 271 -7.51 9.53 -0.75
N GLU A 272 -7.66 8.27 -0.30
CA GLU A 272 -7.52 7.86 1.10
C GLU A 272 -6.15 8.25 1.65
N GLU A 273 -5.06 7.92 0.93
CA GLU A 273 -3.69 8.23 1.32
C GLU A 273 -3.45 9.75 1.42
N ILE A 274 -3.96 10.56 0.47
CA ILE A 274 -3.89 12.03 0.52
C ILE A 274 -4.60 12.56 1.77
N LEU A 275 -5.83 12.13 2.02
CA LEU A 275 -6.65 12.61 3.14
C LEU A 275 -6.05 12.20 4.49
N TYR A 276 -5.50 10.99 4.58
CA TYR A 276 -4.76 10.53 5.76
C TYR A 276 -3.61 11.49 6.10
N LEU A 277 -2.75 11.79 5.12
CA LEU A 277 -1.59 12.64 5.33
C LEU A 277 -1.98 14.09 5.62
N LEU A 278 -2.90 14.67 4.84
CA LEU A 278 -3.31 16.06 5.05
C LEU A 278 -4.00 16.25 6.40
N GLY A 279 -4.84 15.29 6.80
CA GLY A 279 -5.47 15.30 8.11
C GLY A 279 -4.46 15.35 9.27
N ILE A 280 -3.39 14.57 9.18
CA ILE A 280 -2.27 14.59 10.13
C ILE A 280 -1.53 15.93 10.06
N LEU A 281 -1.14 16.40 8.87
CA LEU A 281 -0.35 17.63 8.71
C LEU A 281 -1.15 18.90 9.07
N LEU A 282 -2.47 18.87 9.08
CA LEU A 282 -3.30 20.02 9.46
C LEU A 282 -3.42 20.22 10.98
N ARG A 283 -2.96 19.25 11.78
CA ARG A 283 -2.90 19.36 13.23
C ARG A 283 -1.89 20.42 13.68
N GLU A 284 -2.15 21.05 14.82
CA GLU A 284 -1.30 22.09 15.38
C GLU A 284 0.05 21.52 15.82
N GLU A 285 0.05 20.33 16.39
CA GLU A 285 1.22 19.57 16.82
C GLU A 285 2.19 19.28 15.65
N ASN A 286 1.67 19.28 14.43
CA ASN A 286 2.42 19.03 13.19
C ASN A 286 2.65 20.31 12.37
N ALA A 287 2.35 21.50 12.92
CA ALA A 287 2.44 22.78 12.21
C ALA A 287 3.82 22.98 11.57
N GLU A 288 4.87 22.75 12.35
CA GLU A 288 6.26 23.03 11.98
C GLU A 288 6.95 21.91 11.18
N LEU A 289 6.32 20.75 11.02
CA LEU A 289 6.94 19.63 10.32
C LEU A 289 7.19 19.98 8.84
N PRO A 290 8.46 19.98 8.38
CA PRO A 290 8.77 20.26 6.99
C PRO A 290 8.58 18.99 6.16
N PHE A 291 7.33 18.58 5.93
CA PHE A 291 7.02 17.35 5.21
C PHE A 291 6.79 17.63 3.71
N PRO A 292 7.73 17.32 2.80
CA PRO A 292 7.55 17.61 1.38
C PRO A 292 6.51 16.66 0.77
N LEU A 293 5.42 17.25 0.28
CA LEU A 293 4.33 16.58 -0.43
C LEU A 293 4.15 17.19 -1.82
N ILE A 294 4.35 16.38 -2.86
CA ILE A 294 4.25 16.82 -4.25
C ILE A 294 3.20 15.98 -4.98
N LEU A 295 2.19 16.64 -5.54
CA LEU A 295 1.21 16.01 -6.45
C LEU A 295 1.71 16.21 -7.88
N SER A 296 1.86 15.14 -8.65
CA SER A 296 2.48 15.25 -9.97
C SER A 296 2.00 14.22 -10.99
N GLY A 297 1.89 14.64 -12.24
CA GLY A 297 1.52 13.78 -13.36
C GLY A 297 1.92 14.41 -14.70
N PRO A 298 1.69 13.70 -15.82
CA PRO A 298 1.93 14.26 -17.15
C PRO A 298 1.01 15.45 -17.43
N ALA A 299 1.29 16.25 -18.47
CA ALA A 299 0.48 17.41 -18.86
C ALA A 299 -1.04 17.11 -18.95
N ILE A 300 -1.38 15.92 -19.47
CA ILE A 300 -2.77 15.47 -19.61
C ILE A 300 -3.50 15.27 -18.26
N ALA A 301 -2.78 15.19 -17.15
CA ALA A 301 -3.33 15.01 -15.81
C ALA A 301 -3.62 16.34 -15.10
N ALA A 302 -3.41 17.50 -15.72
CA ALA A 302 -3.74 18.79 -15.12
C ALA A 302 -5.21 18.88 -14.65
N PRO A 303 -6.23 18.49 -15.46
CA PRO A 303 -7.63 18.53 -15.01
C PRO A 303 -7.92 17.61 -13.80
N TYR A 304 -7.22 16.48 -13.70
CA TYR A 304 -7.33 15.59 -12.54
C TYR A 304 -6.85 16.30 -11.27
N PHE A 305 -5.70 16.98 -11.32
CA PHE A 305 -5.18 17.69 -10.15
C PHE A 305 -5.99 18.93 -9.79
N GLU A 306 -6.55 19.65 -10.78
CA GLU A 306 -7.49 20.75 -10.53
C GLU A 306 -8.74 20.26 -9.77
N GLN A 307 -9.25 19.07 -10.09
CA GLN A 307 -10.39 18.48 -9.40
C GLN A 307 -10.03 18.05 -7.97
N ILE A 308 -8.85 17.45 -7.77
CA ILE A 308 -8.35 17.06 -6.45
C ILE A 308 -8.11 18.30 -5.56
N ASP A 309 -7.43 19.33 -6.08
CA ASP A 309 -7.17 20.59 -5.35
C ASP A 309 -8.49 21.26 -4.95
N ARG A 310 -9.45 21.35 -5.88
CA ARG A 310 -10.79 21.89 -5.59
C ARG A 310 -11.50 21.10 -4.50
N PHE A 311 -11.48 19.77 -4.55
CA PHE A 311 -12.11 18.93 -3.54
C PHE A 311 -11.47 19.14 -2.17
N ILE A 312 -10.14 19.17 -2.10
CA ILE A 312 -9.39 19.41 -0.85
C ILE A 312 -9.69 20.79 -0.29
N ARG A 313 -9.68 21.84 -1.10
CA ARG A 313 -10.00 23.21 -0.64
C ARG A 313 -11.43 23.33 -0.14
N LEU A 314 -12.38 22.73 -0.85
CA LEU A 314 -13.79 22.74 -0.47
C LEU A 314 -14.02 22.05 0.88
N THR A 315 -13.33 20.93 1.11
CA THR A 315 -13.56 20.09 2.30
C THR A 315 -12.67 20.48 3.49
N LEU A 316 -11.37 20.63 3.27
CA LEU A 316 -10.36 20.84 4.33
C LEU A 316 -9.86 22.29 4.42
N GLY A 317 -10.24 23.16 3.47
CA GLY A 317 -9.87 24.57 3.43
C GLY A 317 -8.51 24.85 2.79
N ASP A 318 -8.21 26.13 2.55
CA ASP A 318 -6.98 26.57 1.85
C ASP A 318 -5.69 26.23 2.60
N ARG A 319 -5.73 26.13 3.93
CA ARG A 319 -4.59 25.68 4.75
C ARG A 319 -4.12 24.27 4.37
N ALA A 320 -5.03 23.41 3.89
CA ALA A 320 -4.67 22.09 3.40
C ALA A 320 -3.87 22.18 2.09
N ALA A 321 -4.22 23.13 1.23
CA ALA A 321 -3.55 23.35 -0.05
C ALA A 321 -2.16 23.98 0.10
N GLU A 322 -1.87 24.64 1.21
CA GLU A 322 -0.51 25.11 1.55
C GLU A 322 0.46 23.96 1.88
N ARG A 323 -0.06 22.76 2.19
CA ARG A 323 0.75 21.59 2.57
C ARG A 323 1.29 20.79 1.38
N TYR A 324 0.89 21.09 0.14
CA TYR A 324 1.39 20.40 -1.05
C TYR A 324 1.73 21.34 -2.21
N GLU A 325 2.58 20.85 -3.12
CA GLU A 325 2.88 21.53 -4.39
C GLU A 325 2.40 20.65 -5.56
N ILE A 326 1.65 21.21 -6.50
CA ILE A 326 1.26 20.53 -7.74
C ILE A 326 2.27 20.87 -8.83
N ILE A 327 2.93 19.85 -9.39
CA ILE A 327 3.90 19.99 -10.48
C ILE A 327 3.48 19.10 -11.64
N VAL A 328 3.09 19.69 -12.77
CA VAL A 328 2.60 18.95 -13.93
C VAL A 328 3.65 18.94 -15.04
N GLY A 329 3.95 17.76 -15.58
CA GLY A 329 4.76 17.59 -16.79
C GLY A 329 6.27 17.76 -16.63
N ASP A 330 6.78 17.98 -15.41
CA ASP A 330 8.20 18.22 -15.14
C ASP A 330 8.77 17.23 -14.09
N PRO A 331 9.23 16.03 -14.52
CA PRO A 331 9.80 15.05 -13.61
C PRO A 331 11.13 15.52 -12.98
N VAL A 332 11.86 16.43 -13.64
CA VAL A 332 13.13 16.96 -13.15
C VAL A 332 12.89 17.92 -11.99
N ALA A 333 11.90 18.81 -12.12
CA ALA A 333 11.48 19.72 -11.07
C ALA A 333 10.95 18.96 -9.85
N VAL A 334 10.11 17.94 -10.05
CA VAL A 334 9.62 17.07 -8.96
C VAL A 334 10.79 16.51 -8.15
N ALA A 335 11.76 15.88 -8.82
CA ALA A 335 12.91 15.29 -8.13
C ALA A 335 13.83 16.32 -7.47
N ARG A 336 13.98 17.52 -8.06
CA ARG A 336 14.74 18.63 -7.45
C ARG A 336 14.06 19.15 -6.18
N LYS A 337 12.76 19.44 -6.24
CA LYS A 337 11.97 19.91 -5.09
C LYS A 337 11.94 18.87 -3.99
N MET A 338 11.77 17.59 -4.34
CA MET A 338 11.81 16.51 -3.36
C MET A 338 13.18 16.40 -2.68
N SER A 339 14.28 16.43 -3.44
CA SER A 339 15.64 16.43 -2.87
C SER A 339 15.90 17.63 -1.94
N GLN A 340 15.42 18.82 -2.29
CA GLN A 340 15.50 20.01 -1.42
C GLN A 340 14.63 19.87 -0.16
N GLY A 341 13.43 19.32 -0.30
CA GLY A 341 12.55 19.00 0.82
C GLY A 341 13.19 18.04 1.82
N ILE A 342 13.80 16.96 1.33
CA ILE A 342 14.49 15.98 2.16
C ILE A 342 15.69 16.58 2.91
N LYS A 343 16.39 17.55 2.31
CA LYS A 343 17.45 18.30 3.04
C LYS A 343 16.87 19.08 4.22
N ARG A 344 15.72 19.74 4.04
CA ARG A 344 15.01 20.43 5.14
C ARG A 344 14.54 19.45 6.22
N VAL A 345 14.02 18.28 5.83
CA VAL A 345 13.68 17.20 6.77
C VAL A 345 14.89 16.80 7.59
N ARG A 346 16.04 16.56 6.95
CA ARG A 346 17.29 16.21 7.63
C ARG A 346 17.69 17.27 8.66
N GLU A 347 17.71 18.55 8.26
CA GLU A 347 18.05 19.68 9.13
C GLU A 347 17.09 19.75 10.33
N PHE A 348 15.79 19.56 10.09
CA PHE A 348 14.77 19.55 11.13
C PHE A 348 14.97 18.39 12.12
N ARG A 349 15.19 17.16 11.64
CA ARG A 349 15.43 16.01 12.51
C ARG A 349 16.69 16.18 13.36
N LEU A 350 17.75 16.76 12.80
CA LEU A 350 18.97 17.09 13.55
C LEU A 350 18.70 18.12 14.65
N ALA A 351 17.99 19.21 14.33
CA ALA A 351 17.68 20.27 15.27
C ALA A 351 16.86 19.77 16.47
N HIS A 352 15.95 18.81 16.22
CA HIS A 352 15.07 18.26 17.24
C HIS A 352 15.51 16.89 17.78
N ARG A 353 16.70 16.41 17.43
CA ARG A 353 17.30 15.13 17.88
C ARG A 353 16.42 13.90 17.64
N ASP A 354 15.70 13.89 16.52
CA ASP A 354 14.87 12.76 16.10
C ASP A 354 15.65 11.82 15.15
N SER A 355 15.15 10.59 15.01
CA SER A 355 15.73 9.58 14.12
C SER A 355 15.53 9.94 12.66
N PHE A 356 16.51 9.62 11.82
CA PHE A 356 16.34 9.71 10.36
C PHE A 356 15.50 8.56 9.81
N PHE A 357 15.60 7.37 10.37
CA PHE A 357 14.98 6.18 9.79
C PHE A 357 13.55 5.91 10.27
N TYR A 358 13.05 6.71 11.21
CA TYR A 358 11.68 6.65 11.69
C TYR A 358 11.26 8.00 12.28
N ASN A 359 10.15 8.57 11.82
CA ASN A 359 9.63 9.85 12.31
C ASN A 359 8.88 9.69 13.62
N TRP A 360 9.54 9.84 14.76
CA TRP A 360 8.84 9.82 16.04
C TRP A 360 8.07 11.10 16.32
N GLN A 361 8.48 12.22 15.72
CA GLN A 361 7.90 13.53 15.99
C GLN A 361 6.58 13.83 15.30
N VAL A 362 6.22 13.08 14.27
CA VAL A 362 4.87 13.22 13.70
C VAL A 362 3.83 12.73 14.70
N ASP A 363 2.94 13.62 15.09
CA ASP A 363 1.80 13.30 15.93
C ASP A 363 0.69 12.70 15.07
N ILE A 364 0.32 11.46 15.36
CA ILE A 364 -0.75 10.75 14.65
C ILE A 364 -1.82 10.38 15.70
N PRO A 365 -3.00 11.03 15.68
CA PRO A 365 -4.00 10.79 16.70
C PRO A 365 -4.65 9.41 16.52
N LEU A 366 -5.14 8.84 17.62
CA LEU A 366 -5.72 7.50 17.66
C LEU A 366 -6.80 7.24 16.60
N ALA A 367 -7.60 8.27 16.25
CA ALA A 367 -8.63 8.18 15.22
C ALA A 367 -8.11 7.82 13.82
N TYR A 368 -6.82 8.10 13.55
CA TYR A 368 -6.14 7.75 12.31
C TYR A 368 -5.48 6.36 12.37
N GLN A 369 -5.25 5.83 13.57
CA GLN A 369 -4.55 4.57 13.80
C GLN A 369 -5.50 3.38 14.01
N GLN A 370 -6.71 3.66 14.52
CA GLN A 370 -7.72 2.64 14.78
C GLN A 370 -8.28 2.06 13.47
N PRO A 371 -8.28 0.73 13.32
CA PRO A 371 -8.84 0.06 12.15
C PRO A 371 -10.31 0.43 11.91
N PHE A 372 -10.64 0.76 10.65
CA PHE A 372 -12.02 0.98 10.25
C PHE A 372 -12.59 -0.25 9.54
N VAL A 373 -13.65 -0.84 10.10
CA VAL A 373 -14.40 -1.93 9.48
C VAL A 373 -15.62 -1.34 8.74
N PRO A 374 -15.64 -1.34 7.40
CA PRO A 374 -16.68 -0.65 6.63
C PRO A 374 -17.96 -1.48 6.58
N THR A 375 -18.84 -1.23 7.57
CA THR A 375 -20.21 -1.71 7.59
C THR A 375 -21.16 -0.72 6.93
N HIS A 376 -22.35 -1.15 6.48
CA HIS A 376 -23.36 -0.20 5.96
C HIS A 376 -23.73 0.85 7.01
N GLU A 377 -23.83 0.44 8.27
CA GLU A 377 -24.09 1.31 9.40
C GLU A 377 -22.92 2.26 9.66
N ALA A 378 -21.68 1.75 9.65
CA ALA A 378 -20.48 2.55 9.89
C ALA A 378 -20.24 3.57 8.77
N MET A 379 -20.46 3.19 7.51
CA MET A 379 -20.37 4.09 6.36
C MET A 379 -21.45 5.16 6.39
N ALA A 380 -22.66 4.82 6.83
CA ALA A 380 -23.73 5.79 7.05
C ALA A 380 -23.47 6.68 8.27
N ALA A 381 -22.76 6.21 9.29
CA ALA A 381 -22.48 7.00 10.49
C ALA A 381 -21.34 8.02 10.34
N LEU A 382 -20.70 8.11 9.16
CA LEU A 382 -19.61 9.04 8.91
C LEU A 382 -20.10 10.49 8.98
N ASP A 383 -19.37 11.32 9.72
CA ASP A 383 -19.82 12.67 10.07
C ASP A 383 -19.40 13.72 9.02
N LEU A 384 -19.92 13.62 7.80
CA LEU A 384 -19.42 14.41 6.67
C LEU A 384 -20.13 15.78 6.52
N HIS A 385 -20.02 16.66 7.51
CA HIS A 385 -20.65 17.99 7.50
C HIS A 385 -19.66 19.17 7.66
N ARG A 386 -20.12 20.38 7.32
CA ARG A 386 -19.35 21.64 7.45
C ARG A 386 -19.18 22.08 8.89
N GLY A 387 -18.10 22.81 9.16
CA GLY A 387 -17.83 23.38 10.49
C GLY A 387 -17.07 22.46 11.43
N ARG A 388 -16.80 21.22 11.02
CA ARG A 388 -15.86 20.32 11.70
C ARG A 388 -14.42 20.84 11.57
N PRO A 389 -13.56 20.59 12.58
CA PRO A 389 -12.13 20.76 12.41
C PRO A 389 -11.61 19.95 11.22
N ALA A 390 -10.75 20.55 10.38
CA ALA A 390 -10.27 19.90 9.16
C ALA A 390 -9.60 18.54 9.41
N PRO A 391 -8.77 18.34 10.47
CA PRO A 391 -8.25 17.02 10.81
C PRO A 391 -9.34 15.99 11.13
N ASP A 392 -10.46 16.36 11.74
CA ASP A 392 -11.51 15.41 12.09
C ASP A 392 -12.32 15.02 10.84
N LEU A 393 -12.63 16.01 10.00
CA LEU A 393 -13.30 15.77 8.72
C LEU A 393 -12.45 14.92 7.76
N ALA A 394 -11.14 15.18 7.70
CA ALA A 394 -10.22 14.36 6.92
C ALA A 394 -10.20 12.90 7.39
N ALA A 395 -10.38 12.63 8.69
CA ALA A 395 -10.42 11.28 9.23
C ALA A 395 -11.63 10.48 8.72
N ASP A 396 -12.81 11.11 8.67
CA ASP A 396 -14.02 10.45 8.16
C ASP A 396 -14.08 10.38 6.64
N LEU A 397 -13.55 11.39 5.93
CA LEU A 397 -13.35 11.28 4.49
C LEU A 397 -12.40 10.13 4.16
N ARG A 398 -11.29 9.99 4.89
CA ARG A 398 -10.37 8.84 4.77
C ARG A 398 -11.12 7.53 4.94
N ARG A 399 -11.94 7.38 5.99
CA ARG A 399 -12.78 6.19 6.22
C ARG A 399 -13.78 5.94 5.08
N ALA A 400 -14.40 6.98 4.53
CA ALA A 400 -15.28 6.85 3.38
C ALA A 400 -14.56 6.24 2.16
N PHE A 401 -13.38 6.77 1.81
CA PHE A 401 -12.58 6.21 0.71
C PHE A 401 -12.07 4.80 1.03
N SER A 402 -11.66 4.53 2.26
CA SER A 402 -11.26 3.18 2.74
C SER A 402 -12.39 2.17 2.59
N GLY A 403 -13.63 2.56 2.90
CA GLY A 403 -14.80 1.72 2.69
C GLY A 403 -15.09 1.44 1.22
N ILE A 404 -14.89 2.41 0.33
CA ILE A 404 -15.01 2.19 -1.12
C ILE A 404 -13.92 1.25 -1.63
N VAL A 405 -12.67 1.42 -1.18
CA VAL A 405 -11.58 0.47 -1.47
C VAL A 405 -11.99 -0.93 -1.02
N ALA A 406 -12.39 -1.09 0.23
CA ALA A 406 -12.80 -2.38 0.77
C ALA A 406 -13.95 -3.01 -0.03
N GLY A 407 -15.00 -2.25 -0.34
CA GLY A 407 -16.12 -2.73 -1.16
C GLY A 407 -15.73 -3.14 -2.58
N ASN A 408 -14.62 -2.65 -3.11
CA ASN A 408 -14.11 -3.02 -4.44
C ASN A 408 -13.20 -4.25 -4.41
N VAL A 409 -12.37 -4.42 -3.37
CA VAL A 409 -11.24 -5.39 -3.42
C VAL A 409 -11.03 -6.22 -2.14
N LYS A 410 -11.85 -6.06 -1.09
CA LYS A 410 -11.78 -6.92 0.12
C LYS A 410 -12.96 -7.88 0.14
N GLU A 411 -12.67 -9.19 0.12
CA GLU A 411 -13.70 -10.24 -0.01
C GLU A 411 -14.88 -10.10 0.98
N GLU A 412 -14.60 -9.78 2.25
CA GLU A 412 -15.65 -9.61 3.26
C GLU A 412 -16.60 -8.45 2.90
N SER A 413 -16.04 -7.28 2.57
CA SER A 413 -16.84 -6.13 2.19
C SER A 413 -17.55 -6.33 0.86
N MET A 414 -16.92 -6.98 -0.12
CA MET A 414 -17.57 -7.34 -1.39
C MET A 414 -18.83 -8.19 -1.17
N ARG A 415 -18.78 -9.20 -0.29
CA ARG A 415 -19.96 -10.00 0.07
C ARG A 415 -21.07 -9.16 0.68
N ARG A 416 -20.72 -8.19 1.53
CA ARG A 416 -21.72 -7.26 2.09
C ARG A 416 -22.40 -6.41 1.03
N ILE A 417 -21.66 -5.99 0.01
CA ILE A 417 -22.24 -5.25 -1.12
C ILE A 417 -23.17 -6.16 -1.95
N GLU A 418 -22.79 -7.42 -2.14
CA GLU A 418 -23.62 -8.43 -2.81
C GLU A 418 -24.92 -8.70 -2.03
N ASP A 419 -24.85 -8.80 -0.70
CA ASP A 419 -25.98 -9.14 0.18
C ASP A 419 -26.92 -7.96 0.48
N PHE A 420 -26.37 -6.76 0.71
CA PHE A 420 -27.12 -5.60 1.23
C PHE A 420 -27.15 -4.40 0.27
N GLY A 421 -26.48 -4.49 -0.87
CA GLY A 421 -26.36 -3.39 -1.85
C GLY A 421 -25.23 -2.40 -1.52
N PRO A 422 -25.12 -1.28 -2.26
CA PRO A 422 -24.02 -0.33 -2.12
C PRO A 422 -24.02 0.40 -0.76
N PHE A 423 -22.84 0.79 -0.29
CA PHE A 423 -22.71 1.68 0.86
C PHE A 423 -23.36 3.04 0.58
N ARG A 424 -24.15 3.55 1.52
CA ARG A 424 -24.74 4.90 1.42
C ARG A 424 -23.87 5.89 2.17
N ILE A 425 -23.37 6.88 1.45
CA ILE A 425 -22.54 7.96 2.00
C ILE A 425 -23.36 9.24 1.93
N HIS A 426 -23.58 9.89 3.07
CA HIS A 426 -24.36 11.13 3.17
C HIS A 426 -23.61 12.17 3.97
N GLY A 427 -24.04 13.43 3.87
CA GLY A 427 -23.36 14.55 4.50
C GLY A 427 -23.89 15.90 4.01
N ASP A 428 -23.07 16.94 4.14
CA ASP A 428 -23.34 18.26 3.60
C ASP A 428 -23.58 18.20 2.07
N PRO A 429 -24.64 18.82 1.53
CA PRO A 429 -25.01 18.68 0.12
C PRO A 429 -23.91 19.10 -0.87
N GLU A 430 -23.17 20.17 -0.57
CA GLU A 430 -22.11 20.65 -1.46
C GLU A 430 -20.89 19.71 -1.42
N MET A 431 -20.55 19.20 -0.24
CA MET A 431 -19.50 18.18 -0.09
C MET A 431 -19.86 16.87 -0.79
N MET A 432 -21.11 16.41 -0.66
CA MET A 432 -21.59 15.20 -1.33
C MET A 432 -21.61 15.35 -2.84
N GLN A 433 -22.03 16.52 -3.35
CA GLN A 433 -21.96 16.81 -4.78
C GLN A 433 -20.52 16.78 -5.31
N ALA A 434 -19.56 17.34 -4.57
CA ALA A 434 -18.16 17.32 -4.94
C ALA A 434 -17.56 15.90 -4.87
N LEU A 435 -17.93 15.12 -3.85
CA LEU A 435 -17.52 13.72 -3.72
C LEU A 435 -18.07 12.87 -4.87
N ASP A 436 -19.36 12.99 -5.21
CA ASP A 436 -19.98 12.27 -6.34
C ASP A 436 -19.28 12.63 -7.66
N ALA A 437 -19.02 13.92 -7.90
CA ALA A 437 -18.30 14.37 -9.10
C ALA A 437 -16.88 13.79 -9.18
N LEU A 438 -16.15 13.74 -8.05
CA LEU A 438 -14.82 13.16 -7.98
C LEU A 438 -14.84 11.65 -8.25
N LEU A 439 -15.77 10.93 -7.62
CA LEU A 439 -15.91 9.49 -7.77
C LEU A 439 -16.34 9.10 -9.19
N ARG A 440 -17.26 9.86 -9.82
CA ARG A 440 -17.62 9.68 -11.24
C ARG A 440 -16.42 9.88 -12.17
N ALA A 441 -15.62 10.91 -11.93
CA ALA A 441 -14.40 11.14 -12.71
C ALA A 441 -13.42 9.96 -12.59
N PHE A 442 -13.28 9.35 -11.41
CA PHE A 442 -12.48 8.14 -11.24
C PHE A 442 -13.03 6.94 -12.03
N VAL A 443 -14.35 6.80 -12.12
CA VAL A 443 -14.98 5.75 -12.94
C VAL A 443 -14.74 6.00 -14.42
N GLU A 444 -15.00 7.21 -14.91
CA GLU A 444 -14.84 7.60 -16.32
C GLU A 444 -13.38 7.44 -16.79
N GLN A 445 -12.43 7.79 -15.92
CA GLN A 445 -11.00 7.66 -16.18
C GLN A 445 -10.46 6.24 -15.91
N ARG A 446 -11.33 5.26 -15.64
CA ARG A 446 -10.99 3.85 -15.38
C ARG A 446 -9.99 3.62 -14.24
N ARG A 447 -10.11 4.41 -13.17
CA ARG A 447 -9.23 4.34 -11.99
C ARG A 447 -9.74 3.38 -10.90
N MET A 448 -10.98 2.91 -11.03
CA MET A 448 -11.61 2.01 -10.04
C MET A 448 -11.34 0.53 -10.29
N LYS A 449 -11.00 0.16 -11.53
CA LYS A 449 -10.81 -1.23 -11.94
C LYS A 449 -9.81 -1.35 -13.10
N ILE A 450 -9.01 -2.42 -13.12
CA ILE A 450 -8.04 -2.69 -14.19
C ILE A 450 -8.75 -3.14 -15.48
N SER A 451 -9.78 -3.98 -15.38
CA SER A 451 -10.50 -4.51 -16.54
C SER A 451 -11.98 -4.78 -16.29
N GLY A 452 -12.78 -4.72 -17.36
CA GLY A 452 -14.23 -4.91 -17.31
C GLY A 452 -15.00 -3.68 -16.85
N ASP A 453 -16.32 -3.80 -16.79
CA ASP A 453 -17.21 -2.73 -16.34
C ASP A 453 -17.16 -2.59 -14.81
N TYR A 454 -17.09 -1.35 -14.34
CA TYR A 454 -17.14 -1.05 -12.91
C TYR A 454 -18.58 -0.80 -12.47
N ARG A 455 -19.01 -1.52 -11.43
CA ARG A 455 -20.26 -1.26 -10.71
C ARG A 455 -19.91 -0.60 -9.37
N PRO A 456 -20.34 0.64 -9.11
CA PRO A 456 -20.07 1.31 -7.84
C PRO A 456 -20.55 0.49 -6.65
N CYS A 457 -19.66 0.28 -5.67
CA CYS A 457 -19.99 -0.30 -4.36
C CYS A 457 -20.56 0.75 -3.38
N TYR A 458 -20.83 1.96 -3.87
CA TYR A 458 -21.27 3.11 -3.10
C TYR A 458 -22.40 3.83 -3.82
N GLN A 459 -23.15 4.60 -3.04
CA GLN A 459 -24.14 5.56 -3.48
C GLN A 459 -23.98 6.82 -2.63
N VAL A 460 -23.64 7.94 -3.28
CA VAL A 460 -23.62 9.24 -2.62
C VAL A 460 -25.05 9.77 -2.55
N VAL A 461 -25.48 10.12 -1.34
CA VAL A 461 -26.83 10.61 -1.03
C VAL A 461 -26.69 12.07 -0.58
N ALA A 462 -27.26 12.99 -1.37
CA ALA A 462 -27.26 14.43 -1.09
C ALA A 462 -28.38 14.84 -0.13
#